data_AF-A0A960GLL1-F1
#
_entry.id   AF-A0A960GLL1-F1
#
_cell.length_a   1.000
_cell.length_b   1.000
_cell.length_c   1.000
_cell.angle_alpha   90.00
_cell.angle_beta   90.00
_cell.angle_gamma   90.00
#
_symmetry.space_group_name_H-M   'P 1'
#
loop_
_entity.id
_entity.type
_entity.pdbx_description
1 polymer ?
#
loop_
_entity_poly.entity_id
_entity_poly.type
_entity_poly.pdbx_seq_one_letter_code
_entity_poly.pdbx_strand_id
1 'polypeptide(L)'
;MARNDPGERERLRAEILARNAAAVESALTAVEELSASEAARSGWLGDIDFSEDFAVIRENFHRAQALRETADTLSLLDQPNTDDRRLLQEANNAIADLEAAATRRVDLIKQCAASARGIDVSLDDERREADTESKRAELQAKLNAMLFGVRALGDRTRADSGVDAVMSRVHAYLEVKQQIRQNPQL
;
A
#
# COMPACT_ATOMS: atom_id res chain seq x y z
N MET A 1 1.41 -1.09 -18.31
CA MET A 1 1.91 -2.49 -18.07
C MET A 1 3.42 -2.44 -18.29
N ALA A 2 4.24 -2.91 -17.33
CA ALA A 2 5.70 -2.73 -17.40
C ALA A 2 6.29 -3.41 -18.64
N ARG A 3 7.06 -2.66 -19.45
CA ARG A 3 7.59 -3.09 -20.76
C ARG A 3 9.02 -3.65 -20.68
N ASN A 4 9.48 -4.10 -19.53
CA ASN A 4 10.80 -4.74 -19.44
C ASN A 4 10.73 -6.15 -20.04
N ASP A 5 11.28 -6.31 -21.25
CA ASP A 5 11.34 -7.58 -21.96
C ASP A 5 12.03 -8.65 -21.07
N PRO A 6 11.36 -9.78 -20.78
CA PRO A 6 12.01 -10.92 -20.13
C PRO A 6 13.34 -11.33 -20.79
N GLY A 7 13.44 -11.20 -22.12
CA GLY A 7 14.67 -11.48 -22.87
C GLY A 7 15.81 -10.50 -22.58
N GLU A 8 15.50 -9.23 -22.36
CA GLU A 8 16.51 -8.21 -22.02
C GLU A 8 17.05 -8.43 -20.61
N ARG A 9 16.19 -8.83 -19.67
CA ARG A 9 16.61 -9.19 -18.30
C ARG A 9 17.53 -10.40 -18.29
N GLU A 10 17.24 -11.42 -19.09
CA GLU A 10 18.11 -12.60 -19.18
C GLU A 10 19.45 -12.30 -19.83
N ARG A 11 19.48 -11.46 -20.88
CA ARG A 11 20.73 -10.97 -21.48
C ARG A 11 21.55 -10.19 -20.46
N LEU A 12 20.91 -9.32 -19.69
CA LEU A 12 21.57 -8.57 -18.64
C LEU A 12 22.23 -9.52 -17.64
N ARG A 13 21.51 -10.54 -17.14
CA ARG A 13 22.07 -11.57 -16.23
C ARG A 13 23.30 -12.26 -16.83
N ALA A 14 23.27 -12.60 -18.12
CA ALA A 14 24.37 -13.27 -18.80
C ALA A 14 25.61 -12.37 -19.01
N GLU A 15 25.41 -11.07 -19.18
CA GLU A 15 26.47 -10.07 -19.44
C GLU A 15 27.17 -9.60 -18.14
N ILE A 16 26.56 -9.83 -16.98
CA ILE A 16 27.04 -9.27 -15.73
C ILE A 16 28.12 -10.12 -15.08
N LEU A 17 29.16 -9.42 -14.66
CA LEU A 17 30.30 -9.96 -13.93
C LEU A 17 29.88 -10.40 -12.52
N ALA A 18 30.47 -11.49 -12.02
CA ALA A 18 30.17 -12.07 -10.71
C ALA A 18 30.21 -11.04 -9.56
N ARG A 19 31.12 -10.06 -9.61
CA ARG A 19 31.26 -9.01 -8.59
C ARG A 19 30.04 -8.08 -8.51
N ASN A 20 29.34 -7.87 -9.62
CA ASN A 20 28.22 -6.93 -9.73
C ASN A 20 26.86 -7.65 -9.80
N ALA A 21 26.87 -8.98 -9.87
CA ALA A 21 25.68 -9.82 -10.02
C ALA A 21 24.64 -9.56 -8.92
N ALA A 22 25.07 -9.47 -7.65
CA ALA A 22 24.14 -9.23 -6.55
C ALA A 22 23.37 -7.90 -6.67
N ALA A 23 24.03 -6.83 -7.13
CA ALA A 23 23.39 -5.54 -7.30
C ALA A 23 22.33 -5.58 -8.40
N VAL A 24 22.64 -6.23 -9.53
CA VAL A 24 21.68 -6.32 -10.64
C VAL A 24 20.56 -7.29 -10.33
N GLU A 25 20.81 -8.44 -9.72
CA GLU A 25 19.74 -9.36 -9.31
C GLU A 25 18.79 -8.67 -8.32
N SER A 26 19.31 -7.82 -7.43
CA SER A 26 18.46 -7.03 -6.55
C SER A 26 17.58 -6.04 -7.32
N ALA A 27 18.09 -5.40 -8.38
CA ALA A 27 17.29 -4.52 -9.23
C ALA A 27 16.24 -5.30 -10.04
N LEU A 28 16.61 -6.45 -10.62
CA LEU A 28 15.70 -7.32 -11.36
C LEU A 28 14.56 -7.82 -10.47
N THR A 29 14.88 -8.27 -9.25
CA THR A 29 13.89 -8.67 -8.25
C THR A 29 12.94 -7.53 -7.91
N ALA A 30 13.46 -6.31 -7.70
CA ALA A 30 12.63 -5.15 -7.42
C ALA A 30 11.69 -4.81 -8.58
N VAL A 31 12.13 -4.93 -9.83
CA VAL A 31 11.29 -4.75 -11.02
C VAL A 31 10.21 -5.84 -11.11
N GLU A 32 10.54 -7.07 -10.77
CA GLU A 32 9.58 -8.19 -10.73
C GLU A 32 8.50 -7.96 -9.66
N GLU A 33 8.89 -7.58 -8.44
CA GLU A 33 7.97 -7.20 -7.36
C GLU A 33 7.07 -6.03 -7.78
N LEU A 34 7.65 -4.98 -8.34
CA LEU A 34 6.91 -3.82 -8.82
C LEU A 34 5.92 -4.20 -9.92
N SER A 35 6.32 -5.03 -10.88
CA SER A 35 5.44 -5.47 -11.97
C SER A 35 4.31 -6.38 -11.49
N ALA A 36 4.52 -7.12 -10.40
CA ALA A 36 3.52 -7.96 -9.77
C ALA A 36 2.56 -7.19 -8.84
N SER A 37 2.88 -5.95 -8.49
CA SER A 37 2.06 -5.09 -7.61
C SER A 37 0.66 -4.87 -8.17
N GLU A 38 -0.30 -4.65 -7.27
CA GLU A 38 -1.63 -4.25 -7.68
C GLU A 38 -1.61 -2.89 -8.38
N ALA A 39 -0.83 -1.93 -7.87
CA ALA A 39 -0.65 -0.62 -8.46
C ALA A 39 -0.24 -0.71 -9.95
N ALA A 40 0.66 -1.63 -10.29
CA ALA A 40 1.04 -1.87 -11.70
C ALA A 40 -0.11 -2.47 -12.51
N ARG A 41 -0.81 -3.49 -11.98
CA ARG A 41 -1.89 -4.20 -12.70
C ARG A 41 -3.14 -3.33 -12.90
N SER A 42 -3.45 -2.49 -11.92
CA SER A 42 -4.58 -1.56 -11.93
C SER A 42 -4.27 -0.27 -12.69
N GLY A 43 -3.06 -0.13 -13.24
CA GLY A 43 -2.66 0.99 -14.10
C GLY A 43 -2.26 2.27 -13.35
N TRP A 44 -2.23 2.26 -12.01
CA TRP A 44 -1.84 3.42 -11.20
C TRP A 44 -0.42 3.93 -11.48
N LEU A 45 0.48 3.02 -11.84
CA LEU A 45 1.87 3.36 -12.16
C LEU A 45 2.09 3.75 -13.62
N GLY A 46 1.06 3.64 -14.46
CA GLY A 46 1.17 3.88 -15.91
C GLY A 46 2.03 2.83 -16.64
N ASP A 47 2.65 3.28 -17.73
CA ASP A 47 3.64 2.49 -18.46
C ASP A 47 5.03 2.72 -17.84
N ILE A 48 5.66 1.61 -17.45
CA ILE A 48 6.92 1.61 -16.71
C ILE A 48 7.95 0.89 -17.57
N ASP A 49 9.09 1.53 -17.76
CA ASP A 49 10.22 1.01 -18.52
C ASP A 49 11.51 1.38 -17.79
N PHE A 50 12.30 0.37 -17.42
CA PHE A 50 13.59 0.53 -16.72
C PHE A 50 14.77 0.19 -17.64
N SER A 51 14.55 0.02 -18.94
CA SER A 51 15.58 -0.42 -19.89
C SER A 51 16.76 0.56 -19.95
N GLU A 52 16.49 1.87 -19.93
CA GLU A 52 17.55 2.89 -19.85
C GLU A 52 18.34 2.81 -18.54
N ASP A 53 17.66 2.61 -17.41
CA ASP A 53 18.33 2.48 -16.11
C ASP A 53 19.24 1.23 -16.08
N PHE A 54 18.77 0.10 -16.63
CA PHE A 54 19.59 -1.11 -16.76
C PHE A 54 20.76 -0.93 -17.72
N ALA A 55 20.57 -0.19 -18.82
CA ALA A 55 21.66 0.14 -19.74
C ALA A 55 22.75 0.96 -19.02
N VAL A 56 22.36 1.94 -18.20
CA VAL A 56 23.30 2.75 -17.40
C VAL A 56 24.02 1.91 -16.33
N ILE A 57 23.28 1.03 -15.63
CA ILE A 57 23.87 0.12 -14.63
C ILE A 57 24.93 -0.77 -15.29
N ARG A 58 24.57 -1.41 -16.41
CA ARG A 58 25.46 -2.28 -17.17
C ARG A 58 26.70 -1.54 -17.64
N GLU A 59 26.53 -0.38 -18.27
CA GLU A 59 27.64 0.40 -18.82
C GLU A 59 28.63 0.81 -17.73
N ASN A 60 28.14 1.31 -16.59
CA ASN A 60 29.00 1.74 -15.49
C ASN A 60 29.79 0.56 -14.91
N PHE A 61 29.15 -0.59 -14.72
CA PHE A 61 29.82 -1.79 -14.21
C PHE A 61 30.85 -2.37 -15.19
N HIS A 62 30.57 -2.37 -16.50
CA HIS A 62 31.57 -2.78 -17.50
C HIS A 62 32.76 -1.82 -17.55
N ARG A 63 32.53 -0.51 -17.54
CA ARG A 63 33.62 0.48 -17.51
C ARG A 63 34.49 0.35 -16.25
N ALA A 64 33.86 0.16 -15.09
CA ALA A 64 34.58 -0.04 -13.84
C ALA A 64 35.46 -1.30 -13.89
N GLN A 65 34.96 -2.38 -14.50
CA GLN A 65 35.74 -3.60 -14.68
C GLN A 65 36.92 -3.39 -15.65
N ALA A 66 36.68 -2.79 -16.81
CA ALA A 66 37.73 -2.56 -17.80
C ALA A 66 38.85 -1.67 -17.24
N LEU A 67 38.49 -0.63 -16.48
CA LEU A 67 39.46 0.19 -15.76
C LEU A 67 40.24 -0.63 -14.73
N ARG A 68 39.57 -1.50 -13.99
CA ARG A 68 40.20 -2.36 -12.98
C ARG A 68 41.20 -3.32 -13.60
N GLU A 69 40.85 -4.02 -14.66
CA GLU A 69 41.75 -4.97 -15.35
C GLU A 69 43.02 -4.26 -15.87
N THR A 70 42.84 -3.04 -16.41
CA THR A 70 43.95 -2.21 -16.89
C THR A 70 44.82 -1.72 -15.72
N ALA A 71 44.19 -1.23 -14.64
CA ALA A 71 44.89 -0.78 -13.44
C ALA A 71 45.65 -1.92 -12.74
N ASP A 72 45.04 -3.10 -12.65
CA ASP A 72 45.69 -4.30 -12.10
C ASP A 72 46.92 -4.66 -12.92
N THR A 73 46.84 -4.61 -14.25
CA THR A 73 48.00 -4.84 -15.14
C THR A 73 49.10 -3.80 -14.95
N LEU A 74 48.74 -2.51 -14.88
CA LEU A 74 49.69 -1.42 -14.62
C LEU A 74 50.37 -1.57 -13.24
N SER A 75 49.63 -2.06 -12.25
CA SER A 75 50.15 -2.25 -10.88
C SER A 75 51.19 -3.37 -10.75
N LEU A 76 51.25 -4.27 -11.74
CA LEU A 76 52.20 -5.39 -11.79
C LEU A 76 53.54 -5.02 -12.45
N LEU A 77 53.68 -3.81 -13.00
CA LEU A 77 54.94 -3.38 -13.61
C LEU A 77 56.04 -3.20 -12.54
N ASP A 78 57.24 -3.67 -12.84
CA ASP A 78 58.40 -3.44 -12.00
C ASP A 78 58.82 -1.96 -12.03
N GLN A 79 59.17 -1.41 -10.86
CA GLN A 79 59.63 -0.03 -10.67
C GLN A 79 58.66 1.06 -11.17
N PRO A 80 57.42 1.12 -10.62
CA PRO A 80 56.43 2.10 -11.05
C PRO A 80 56.90 3.55 -10.81
N ASN A 81 56.78 4.37 -11.85
CA ASN A 81 57.14 5.77 -11.82
C ASN A 81 56.03 6.62 -11.15
N THR A 82 56.25 7.93 -11.06
CA THR A 82 55.29 8.84 -10.43
C THR A 82 53.97 8.95 -11.20
N ASP A 83 54.02 8.90 -12.53
CA ASP A 83 52.81 8.92 -13.38
C ASP A 83 52.02 7.63 -13.26
N ASP A 84 52.67 6.46 -13.19
CA ASP A 84 51.98 5.18 -12.99
C ASP A 84 51.17 5.20 -11.68
N ARG A 85 51.80 5.68 -10.59
CA ARG A 85 51.12 5.81 -9.29
C ARG A 85 49.95 6.79 -9.33
N ARG A 86 50.10 7.92 -10.03
CA ARG A 86 49.03 8.90 -10.22
C ARG A 86 47.87 8.30 -11.02
N LEU A 87 48.14 7.63 -12.13
CA LEU A 87 47.13 6.98 -12.97
C LEU A 87 46.39 5.87 -12.22
N LEU A 88 47.09 5.06 -11.41
CA LEU A 88 46.44 4.04 -10.57
C LEU A 88 45.49 4.67 -9.56
N GLN A 89 45.86 5.80 -8.94
CA GLN A 89 44.98 6.52 -8.02
C GLN A 89 43.75 7.09 -8.75
N GLU A 90 43.95 7.70 -9.92
CA GLU A 90 42.86 8.22 -10.74
C GLU A 90 41.90 7.11 -11.20
N ALA A 91 42.45 5.96 -11.63
CA ALA A 91 41.67 4.79 -12.02
C ALA A 91 40.84 4.26 -10.84
N ASN A 92 41.43 4.12 -9.65
CA ASN A 92 40.72 3.64 -8.47
C ASN A 92 39.57 4.58 -8.06
N ASN A 93 39.77 5.90 -8.16
CA ASN A 93 38.71 6.87 -7.90
C ASN A 93 37.57 6.75 -8.93
N ALA A 94 37.91 6.70 -10.22
CA ALA A 94 36.92 6.57 -11.30
C ALA A 94 36.12 5.26 -11.21
N ILE A 95 36.78 4.16 -10.85
CA ILE A 95 36.14 2.86 -10.58
C ILE A 95 35.12 2.99 -9.45
N ALA A 96 35.49 3.62 -8.32
CA ALA A 96 34.59 3.81 -7.19
C ALA A 96 33.38 4.69 -7.57
N ASP A 97 33.59 5.74 -8.36
CA ASP A 97 32.51 6.63 -8.82
C ASP A 97 31.52 5.91 -9.74
N LEU A 98 32.02 5.07 -10.66
CA LEU A 98 31.18 4.26 -11.56
C LEU A 98 30.35 3.23 -10.78
N GLU A 99 30.98 2.50 -9.84
CA GLU A 99 30.30 1.50 -9.01
C GLU A 99 29.25 2.16 -8.10
N ALA A 100 29.56 3.33 -7.52
CA ALA A 100 28.62 4.09 -6.73
C ALA A 100 27.45 4.62 -7.58
N ALA A 101 27.70 5.08 -8.81
CA ALA A 101 26.65 5.54 -9.70
C ALA A 101 25.68 4.42 -10.11
N ALA A 102 26.21 3.23 -10.44
CA ALA A 102 25.39 2.05 -10.73
C ALA A 102 24.57 1.60 -9.51
N THR A 103 25.20 1.55 -8.33
CA THR A 103 24.52 1.16 -7.08
C THR A 103 23.41 2.14 -6.69
N ARG A 104 23.65 3.45 -6.82
CA ARG A 104 22.60 4.46 -6.61
C ARG A 104 21.40 4.23 -7.53
N ARG A 105 21.65 3.83 -8.77
CA ARG A 105 20.56 3.56 -9.72
C ARG A 105 19.75 2.32 -9.32
N VAL A 106 20.42 1.25 -8.89
CA VAL A 106 19.77 0.07 -8.31
C VAL A 106 18.88 0.45 -7.12
N ASP A 107 19.37 1.32 -6.24
CA ASP A 107 18.59 1.75 -5.07
C ASP A 107 17.37 2.60 -5.43
N LEU A 108 17.44 3.42 -6.49
CA LEU A 108 16.27 4.13 -7.01
C LEU A 108 15.20 3.15 -7.52
N ILE A 109 15.60 2.10 -8.26
CA ILE A 109 14.68 1.06 -8.73
C ILE A 109 14.00 0.35 -7.54
N LYS A 110 14.77 0.03 -6.49
CA LYS A 110 14.22 -0.57 -5.26
C LYS A 110 13.24 0.36 -4.53
N GLN A 111 13.51 1.67 -4.54
CA GLN A 111 12.58 2.65 -3.99
C GLN A 111 11.28 2.71 -4.78
N CYS A 112 11.32 2.60 -6.11
CA CYS A 112 10.10 2.48 -6.91
C CYS A 112 9.26 1.28 -6.49
N ALA A 113 9.87 0.11 -6.26
CA ALA A 113 9.16 -1.09 -5.79
C ALA A 113 8.56 -0.91 -4.39
N ALA A 114 9.27 -0.24 -3.49
CA ALA A 114 8.75 0.09 -2.17
C ALA A 114 7.54 1.05 -2.25
N SER A 115 7.60 2.06 -3.11
CA SER A 115 6.49 3.00 -3.34
C SER A 115 5.26 2.29 -3.93
N ALA A 116 5.46 1.38 -4.88
CA ALA A 116 4.36 0.56 -5.44
C ALA A 116 3.67 -0.27 -4.34
N ARG A 117 4.43 -0.90 -3.45
CA ARG A 117 3.86 -1.60 -2.28
C ARG A 117 3.10 -0.68 -1.35
N GLY A 118 3.54 0.57 -1.16
CA GLY A 118 2.81 1.57 -0.38
C GLY A 118 1.43 1.87 -0.97
N ILE A 119 1.33 1.94 -2.30
CA ILE A 119 0.05 2.10 -3.01
C ILE A 119 -0.82 0.86 -2.81
N ASP A 120 -0.26 -0.34 -2.96
CA ASP A 120 -1.01 -1.60 -2.75
C ASP A 120 -1.65 -1.66 -1.35
N VAL A 121 -0.91 -1.23 -0.31
CA VAL A 121 -1.45 -1.13 1.06
C VAL A 121 -2.59 -0.13 1.13
N SER A 122 -2.44 1.06 0.54
CA SER A 122 -3.49 2.07 0.49
C SER A 122 -4.77 1.55 -0.18
N LEU A 123 -4.62 0.86 -1.32
CA LEU A 123 -5.76 0.28 -2.05
C LEU A 123 -6.48 -0.81 -1.24
N ASP A 124 -5.73 -1.61 -0.47
CA ASP A 124 -6.32 -2.61 0.43
C ASP A 124 -7.08 -1.95 1.60
N ASP A 125 -6.50 -0.91 2.21
CA ASP A 125 -7.15 -0.14 3.27
C ASP A 125 -8.46 0.50 2.76
N GLU A 126 -8.42 1.16 1.60
CA GLU A 126 -9.60 1.77 0.97
C GLU A 126 -10.73 0.76 0.73
N ARG A 127 -10.39 -0.45 0.26
CA ARG A 127 -11.38 -1.53 0.10
C ARG A 127 -11.97 -1.98 1.44
N ARG A 128 -11.13 -2.17 2.46
CA ARG A 128 -11.59 -2.58 3.80
C ARG A 128 -12.50 -1.53 4.44
N GLU A 129 -12.19 -0.25 4.24
CA GLU A 129 -13.03 0.85 4.69
C GLU A 129 -14.38 0.87 3.98
N ALA A 130 -14.39 0.73 2.65
CA ALA A 130 -15.62 0.65 1.86
C ALA A 130 -16.52 -0.54 2.27
N ASP A 131 -15.93 -1.72 2.48
CA ASP A 131 -16.64 -2.90 2.97
C ASP A 131 -17.22 -2.69 4.37
N THR A 132 -16.47 -2.03 5.24
CA THR A 132 -16.91 -1.72 6.61
C THR A 132 -18.08 -0.73 6.60
N GLU A 133 -18.01 0.31 5.76
CA GLU A 133 -19.09 1.28 5.63
C GLU A 133 -20.36 0.62 5.07
N SER A 134 -20.21 -0.25 4.07
CA SER A 134 -21.33 -1.02 3.51
C SER A 134 -22.02 -1.88 4.57
N LYS A 135 -21.25 -2.66 5.33
CA LYS A 135 -21.78 -3.50 6.43
C LYS A 135 -22.41 -2.66 7.54
N ARG A 136 -21.82 -1.49 7.84
CA ARG A 136 -22.37 -0.55 8.83
C ARG A 136 -23.76 -0.07 8.40
N ALA A 137 -23.91 0.34 7.14
CA ALA A 137 -25.19 0.79 6.60
C ALA A 137 -26.25 -0.32 6.67
N GLU A 138 -25.90 -1.56 6.30
CA GLU A 138 -26.81 -2.72 6.38
C GLU A 138 -27.26 -2.98 7.83
N LEU A 139 -26.31 -3.07 8.76
CA LEU A 139 -26.59 -3.34 10.17
C LEU A 139 -27.41 -2.21 10.81
N GLN A 140 -27.10 -0.96 10.50
CA GLN A 140 -27.88 0.19 10.96
C GLN A 140 -29.31 0.16 10.45
N ALA A 141 -29.53 -0.16 9.16
CA ALA A 141 -30.87 -0.31 8.60
C ALA A 141 -31.66 -1.42 9.30
N LYS A 142 -31.03 -2.58 9.50
CA LYS A 142 -31.64 -3.73 10.19
C LYS A 142 -31.98 -3.41 11.66
N LEU A 143 -31.05 -2.79 12.39
CA LEU A 143 -31.25 -2.41 13.79
C LEU A 143 -32.36 -1.36 13.92
N ASN A 144 -32.37 -0.35 13.04
CA ASN A 144 -33.44 0.64 13.01
C ASN A 144 -34.80 -0.03 12.80
N ALA A 145 -34.93 -0.93 11.82
CA ALA A 145 -36.17 -1.67 11.58
C ALA A 145 -36.64 -2.46 12.82
N MET A 146 -35.73 -3.15 13.53
CA MET A 146 -36.04 -3.85 14.78
C MET A 146 -36.51 -2.88 15.88
N LEU A 147 -35.82 -1.75 16.06
CA LEU A 147 -36.18 -0.73 17.05
C LEU A 147 -37.53 -0.09 16.75
N PHE A 148 -37.83 0.19 15.47
CA PHE A 148 -39.15 0.66 15.04
C PHE A 148 -40.24 -0.37 15.37
N GLY A 149 -39.99 -1.67 15.12
CA GLY A 149 -40.91 -2.73 15.49
C GLY A 149 -41.20 -2.78 17.00
N VAL A 150 -40.17 -2.66 17.84
CA VAL A 150 -40.33 -2.60 19.31
C VAL A 150 -41.13 -1.38 19.75
N ARG A 151 -40.83 -0.20 19.19
CA ARG A 151 -41.58 1.04 19.50
C ARG A 151 -43.05 0.93 19.10
N ALA A 152 -43.33 0.42 17.91
CA ALA A 152 -44.70 0.24 17.42
C ALA A 152 -45.50 -0.76 18.29
N LEU A 153 -44.87 -1.83 18.79
CA LEU A 153 -45.50 -2.76 19.73
C LEU A 153 -45.78 -2.08 21.09
N GLY A 154 -44.84 -1.27 21.59
CA GLY A 154 -45.02 -0.49 22.83
C GLY A 154 -46.16 0.52 22.74
N ASP A 155 -46.24 1.27 21.64
CA ASP A 155 -47.30 2.25 21.42
C ASP A 155 -48.68 1.58 21.27
N ARG A 156 -48.76 0.44 20.58
CA ARG A 156 -49.99 -0.38 20.53
C ARG A 156 -50.40 -0.89 21.90
N THR A 157 -49.45 -1.41 22.68
CA THR A 157 -49.72 -1.91 24.04
C THR A 157 -50.23 -0.80 24.96
N ARG A 158 -49.70 0.43 24.82
CA ARG A 158 -50.19 1.61 25.55
C ARG A 158 -51.60 2.02 25.09
N ALA A 159 -51.87 1.99 23.79
CA ALA A 159 -53.18 2.34 23.24
C ALA A 159 -54.28 1.31 23.59
N ASP A 160 -53.93 0.02 23.65
CA ASP A 160 -54.84 -1.10 23.99
C ASP A 160 -54.76 -1.53 25.48
N SER A 161 -54.18 -0.68 26.35
CA SER A 161 -54.02 -1.00 27.76
C SER A 161 -55.37 -1.10 28.48
N GLY A 162 -55.84 -2.34 28.66
CA GLY A 162 -57.03 -2.63 29.46
C GLY A 162 -56.90 -2.17 30.92
N VAL A 163 -55.67 -2.09 31.43
CA VAL A 163 -55.38 -1.55 32.77
C VAL A 163 -55.68 -0.06 32.83
N ASP A 164 -55.24 0.73 31.84
CA ASP A 164 -55.52 2.16 31.79
C ASP A 164 -57.01 2.44 31.59
N ALA A 165 -57.68 1.62 30.76
CA ALA A 165 -59.13 1.69 30.60
C ALA A 165 -59.88 1.39 31.91
N VAL A 166 -59.45 0.39 32.69
CA VAL A 166 -60.03 0.07 34.00
C VAL A 166 -59.76 1.19 35.00
N MET A 167 -58.52 1.68 35.10
CA MET A 167 -58.16 2.75 36.03
C MET A 167 -58.88 4.07 35.72
N SER A 168 -59.08 4.38 34.43
CA SER A 168 -59.89 5.53 34.00
C SER A 168 -61.35 5.38 34.41
N ARG A 169 -61.96 4.19 34.22
CA ARG A 169 -63.33 3.91 34.66
C ARG A 169 -63.48 3.98 36.18
N VAL A 170 -62.49 3.47 36.93
CA VAL A 170 -62.46 3.57 38.39
C VAL A 170 -62.40 5.03 38.84
N HIS A 171 -61.54 5.84 38.21
CA HIS A 171 -61.48 7.28 38.50
C HIS A 171 -62.81 7.98 38.21
N ALA A 172 -63.40 7.74 37.04
CA ALA A 172 -64.69 8.32 36.67
C ALA A 172 -65.81 7.92 37.66
N TYR A 173 -65.83 6.66 38.10
CA TYR A 173 -66.78 6.20 39.12
C TYR A 173 -66.59 6.90 40.46
N LEU A 174 -65.34 7.07 40.91
CA LEU A 174 -65.03 7.76 42.16
C LEU A 174 -65.41 9.25 42.09
N GLU A 175 -65.18 9.89 40.94
CA GLU A 175 -65.55 11.29 40.70
C GLU A 175 -67.07 11.49 40.73
N VAL A 176 -67.84 10.62 40.05
CA VAL A 176 -69.31 10.62 40.13
C VAL A 176 -69.79 10.39 41.57
N LYS A 177 -69.18 9.45 42.31
CA LYS A 177 -69.52 9.22 43.73
C LYS A 177 -69.23 10.44 44.60
N GLN A 178 -68.15 11.17 44.31
CA GLN A 178 -67.80 12.38 45.03
C GLN A 178 -68.78 13.52 44.73
N GLN A 179 -69.18 13.70 43.47
CA GLN A 179 -70.19 14.68 43.07
C GLN A 179 -71.57 14.40 43.70
N ILE A 180 -72.00 13.14 43.75
CA ILE A 180 -73.25 12.75 44.41
C ILE A 180 -73.19 13.02 45.93
N ARG A 181 -72.05 12.79 46.57
CA ARG A 181 -71.87 13.14 48.00
C ARG A 181 -71.89 14.64 48.25
N GLN A 182 -71.46 15.44 47.28
CA GLN A 182 -71.41 16.91 47.38
C GLN A 182 -72.73 17.59 46.97
N ASN A 183 -73.57 16.94 46.17
CA ASN A 183 -74.91 17.40 45.77
C ASN A 183 -75.96 16.29 45.96
N PRO A 184 -76.52 16.12 47.17
CA PRO A 184 -77.40 15.00 47.51
C PRO A 184 -78.87 15.16 47.03
N GLN A 185 -79.20 16.13 46.16
CA GLN A 185 -80.57 16.35 45.65
C GLN A 185 -80.74 16.06 44.14
N LEU A 186 -79.98 15.11 43.60
CA LEU A 186 -80.34 14.38 42.38
C LEU A 186 -80.87 13.00 42.75
#